data_AF-U2P8W4-F1
#
_entry.id   AF-U2P8W4-F1
#
_cell.length_a   1.000
_cell.length_b   1.000
_cell.length_c   1.000
_cell.angle_alpha   90.00
_cell.angle_beta   90.00
_cell.angle_gamma   90.00
#
_symmetry.space_group_name_H-M   'P 1'
#
loop_
_entity.id
_entity.type
_entity.pdbx_description
1 polymer ?
#
loop_
_entity_poly.entity_id
_entity_poly.type
_entity_poly.pdbx_seq_one_letter_code
_entity_poly.pdbx_strand_id
1 'polypeptide(L)'
;MDYKYINQLIERYWRCETSLEEEAILRAFFSQEDIPGELSTYKELFRLERQEVQEDVLGDAFDRKVMAAIAAPTTVKARTITMTERLKPLFKAAAVVAILLTLGNAVQVPFNDDAYPEAGMTKTHERGANVAFGDSAVIDSVQHTSVGAAEMPESNILK
;
A
#
# COMPACT_ATOMS: atom_id res chain seq x y z
N MET A 1 0.13 -51.73 11.65
CA MET A 1 -0.18 -50.27 11.62
C MET A 1 -1.55 -50.05 12.23
N ASP A 2 -1.78 -48.92 12.89
CA ASP A 2 -3.09 -48.60 13.48
C ASP A 2 -4.01 -47.97 12.43
N TYR A 3 -5.00 -48.73 11.98
CA TYR A 3 -5.98 -48.29 10.98
C TYR A 3 -6.81 -47.10 11.44
N LYS A 4 -7.01 -46.95 12.76
CA LYS A 4 -7.76 -45.83 13.33
C LYS A 4 -7.03 -44.50 13.10
N TYR A 5 -5.70 -44.53 13.23
CA TYR A 5 -4.87 -43.35 13.00
C TYR A 5 -4.88 -42.94 11.52
N ILE A 6 -4.77 -43.90 10.59
CA ILE A 6 -4.83 -43.61 9.14
C ILE A 6 -6.19 -43.00 8.74
N ASN A 7 -7.30 -43.51 9.29
CA ASN A 7 -8.62 -42.94 9.03
C ASN A 7 -8.73 -41.48 9.49
N GLN A 8 -8.25 -41.18 10.70
CA GLN A 8 -8.21 -39.80 11.21
C GLN A 8 -7.35 -38.90 10.33
N LEU A 9 -6.23 -39.42 9.84
CA LEU A 9 -5.30 -38.68 9.01
C LEU A 9 -5.90 -38.36 7.64
N ILE A 10 -6.67 -39.29 7.06
CA ILE A 10 -7.43 -39.07 5.84
C ILE A 10 -8.49 -37.98 6.04
N GLU A 11 -9.26 -38.02 7.13
CA GLU A 11 -10.26 -36.97 7.43
C GLU A 11 -9.61 -35.58 7.54
N ARG A 12 -8.43 -35.49 8.15
CA ARG A 12 -7.65 -34.25 8.24
C ARG A 12 -7.03 -33.84 6.91
N TYR A 13 -6.59 -34.80 6.10
CA TYR A 13 -6.08 -34.55 4.75
C TYR A 13 -7.14 -33.88 3.88
N TRP A 14 -8.39 -34.36 3.95
CA TRP A 14 -9.54 -33.73 3.28
C TRP A 14 -9.86 -32.31 3.78
N ARG A 15 -9.45 -31.98 5.00
CA ARG A 15 -9.56 -30.63 5.58
C ARG A 15 -8.34 -29.76 5.29
N CYS A 16 -7.33 -30.28 4.61
CA CYS A 16 -6.03 -29.64 4.40
C CYS A 16 -5.33 -29.26 5.73
N GLU A 17 -5.50 -30.09 6.77
CA GLU A 17 -4.94 -29.87 8.11
C GLU A 17 -3.73 -30.80 8.42
N THR A 18 -3.21 -31.54 7.43
CA THR A 18 -2.10 -32.48 7.58
C THR A 18 -0.74 -31.80 7.43
N SER A 19 0.26 -32.31 8.14
CA SER A 19 1.66 -31.94 7.92
C SER A 19 2.31 -32.77 6.81
N LEU A 20 3.46 -32.32 6.29
CA LEU A 20 4.22 -33.06 5.28
C LEU A 20 4.70 -34.43 5.77
N GLU A 21 5.00 -34.56 7.06
CA GLU A 21 5.39 -35.83 7.68
C GLU A 21 4.20 -36.80 7.74
N GLU A 22 3.03 -36.29 8.10
CA GLU A 22 1.77 -37.04 8.12
C GLU A 22 1.39 -37.54 6.73
N GLU A 23 1.52 -36.69 5.71
CA GLU A 23 1.31 -37.10 4.30
C GLU A 23 2.33 -38.14 3.84
N ALA A 24 3.59 -38.05 4.28
CA ALA A 24 4.57 -39.09 3.99
C ALA A 24 4.17 -40.45 4.57
N ILE A 25 3.56 -40.47 5.77
CA ILE A 25 2.99 -41.68 6.38
C ILE A 25 1.83 -42.22 5.53
N LEU A 26 0.91 -41.35 5.07
CA LEU A 26 -0.18 -41.76 4.17
C LEU A 26 0.38 -42.37 2.87
N ARG A 27 1.31 -41.69 2.20
CA ARG A 27 1.98 -42.20 0.98
C ARG A 27 2.69 -43.53 1.23
N ALA A 28 3.34 -43.70 2.38
CA ALA A 28 4.01 -44.95 2.73
C ALA A 28 3.01 -46.09 2.99
N PHE A 29 1.89 -45.81 3.68
CA PHE A 29 0.84 -46.77 3.97
C PHE A 29 0.14 -47.25 2.70
N PHE A 30 -0.30 -46.33 1.82
CA PHE A 30 -1.00 -46.69 0.58
C PHE A 30 -0.10 -47.33 -0.49
N SER A 31 1.22 -47.30 -0.28
CA SER A 31 2.17 -48.03 -1.11
C SER A 31 2.19 -49.54 -0.83
N GLN A 32 1.58 -49.99 0.27
CA GLN A 32 1.54 -51.40 0.63
C GLN A 32 0.45 -52.13 -0.18
N GLU A 33 0.63 -53.43 -0.43
CA GLU A 33 -0.34 -54.23 -1.19
C GLU A 33 -1.56 -54.65 -0.37
N ASP A 34 -1.40 -54.80 0.96
CA ASP A 34 -2.44 -55.25 1.88
C ASP A 34 -3.10 -54.06 2.60
N ILE A 35 -4.24 -53.59 2.07
CA ILE A 35 -5.01 -52.45 2.59
C ILE A 35 -6.46 -52.89 2.78
N PRO A 36 -7.12 -52.54 3.91
CA PRO A 36 -8.53 -52.84 4.12
C PRO A 36 -9.41 -52.30 2.99
N GLY A 37 -10.46 -53.04 2.63
CA GLY A 37 -11.33 -52.71 1.50
C GLY A 37 -11.91 -51.29 1.55
N GLU A 38 -12.22 -50.77 2.73
CA GLU A 38 -12.73 -49.40 2.92
C GLU A 38 -11.72 -48.32 2.49
N LEU A 39 -10.43 -48.57 2.71
CA LEU A 39 -9.35 -47.64 2.39
C LEU A 39 -8.81 -47.83 0.97
N SER A 40 -9.14 -48.94 0.30
CA SER A 40 -8.69 -49.24 -1.07
C SER A 40 -9.07 -48.16 -2.08
N THR A 41 -10.22 -47.49 -1.88
CA THR A 41 -10.70 -46.39 -2.73
C THR A 41 -9.73 -45.20 -2.74
N TYR A 42 -9.03 -44.95 -1.63
CA TYR A 42 -8.08 -43.84 -1.51
C TYR A 42 -6.70 -44.17 -2.05
N LYS A 43 -6.40 -45.44 -2.35
CA LYS A 43 -5.08 -45.90 -2.81
C LYS A 43 -4.63 -45.19 -4.09
N GLU A 44 -5.54 -45.01 -5.03
CA GLU A 44 -5.22 -44.38 -6.32
C GLU A 44 -4.85 -42.89 -6.17
N LEU A 45 -5.34 -42.20 -5.12
CA LEU A 45 -4.98 -40.80 -4.85
C LEU A 45 -3.49 -40.65 -4.55
N PHE A 46 -2.93 -41.55 -3.73
CA PHE A 46 -1.54 -41.47 -3.28
C PHE A 46 -0.56 -42.19 -4.22
N ARG A 47 -1.06 -42.99 -5.16
CA ARG A 47 -0.23 -43.71 -6.13
C ARG A 47 0.28 -42.79 -7.24
N LEU A 48 -0.60 -41.97 -7.81
CA LEU A 48 -0.25 -41.04 -8.91
C LEU A 48 0.70 -39.95 -8.43
N GLU A 49 0.46 -39.39 -7.25
CA GLU A 49 1.28 -38.32 -6.67
C GLU A 49 2.76 -38.70 -6.58
N ARG A 50 3.08 -39.95 -6.21
CA ARG A 50 4.48 -40.41 -6.15
C ARG A 50 5.13 -40.54 -7.52
N GLN A 51 4.36 -40.97 -8.52
CA GLN A 51 4.89 -41.17 -9.87
C GLN A 51 5.16 -39.82 -10.55
N GLU A 52 4.24 -38.86 -10.41
CA GLU A 52 4.38 -37.52 -10.99
C GLU A 52 5.55 -36.73 -10.37
N VAL A 53 5.76 -36.82 -9.05
CA VAL A 53 6.86 -36.11 -8.38
C VAL A 53 8.24 -36.52 -8.90
N GLN A 54 8.41 -37.76 -9.39
CA GLN A 54 9.69 -38.22 -9.94
C GLN A 54 9.83 -37.99 -11.44
N GLU A 55 8.71 -37.96 -12.19
CA GLU A 55 8.75 -37.99 -13.66
C GLU A 55 8.45 -36.62 -14.32
N ASP A 56 7.74 -35.70 -13.65
CA ASP A 56 7.26 -34.45 -14.27
C ASP A 56 7.89 -33.19 -13.65
N VAL A 57 9.21 -33.18 -13.54
CA VAL A 57 9.93 -31.94 -13.23
C VAL A 57 10.01 -31.10 -14.51
N LEU A 58 9.31 -29.96 -14.50
CA LEU A 58 9.38 -28.96 -15.56
C LEU A 58 10.84 -28.56 -15.79
N GLY A 59 11.36 -28.78 -17.01
CA GLY A 59 12.75 -28.48 -17.33
C GLY A 59 13.02 -26.99 -17.52
N ASP A 60 14.30 -26.61 -17.54
CA ASP A 60 14.82 -25.24 -17.64
C ASP A 60 14.24 -24.39 -18.80
N ALA A 61 13.69 -25.02 -19.83
CA ALA A 61 13.00 -24.32 -20.92
C ALA A 61 11.68 -23.66 -20.46
N PHE A 62 10.94 -24.32 -19.57
CA PHE A 62 9.72 -23.78 -18.98
C PHE A 62 10.06 -22.58 -18.08
N ASP A 63 11.04 -22.74 -17.20
CA ASP A 63 11.50 -21.70 -16.29
C ASP A 63 11.93 -20.45 -17.06
N ARG A 64 12.74 -20.62 -18.10
CA ARG A 64 13.15 -19.50 -18.97
C ARG A 64 11.95 -18.80 -19.62
N LYS A 65 10.93 -19.55 -20.04
CA LYS A 65 9.71 -18.99 -20.63
C LYS A 65 8.89 -18.20 -19.61
N VAL A 66 8.73 -18.72 -18.39
CA VAL A 66 8.02 -18.05 -17.30
C VAL A 66 8.76 -16.78 -16.88
N MET A 67 10.09 -16.87 -16.70
CA MET A 67 10.93 -15.72 -16.36
C MET A 67 10.88 -14.65 -17.45
N ALA A 68 10.88 -15.03 -18.72
CA ALA A 68 10.70 -14.09 -19.82
C ALA A 68 9.32 -13.42 -19.82
N ALA A 69 8.25 -14.16 -19.48
CA ALA A 69 6.90 -13.62 -19.39
C ALA A 69 6.72 -12.64 -18.23
N ILE A 70 7.37 -12.89 -17.09
CA ILE A 70 7.34 -12.01 -15.91
C ILE A 70 8.24 -10.79 -16.11
N ALA A 71 9.41 -10.97 -16.73
CA ALA A 71 10.35 -9.89 -16.99
C ALA A 71 9.87 -8.91 -18.07
N ALA A 72 8.89 -9.30 -18.89
CA ALA A 72 8.28 -8.40 -19.85
C ALA A 72 7.59 -7.24 -19.11
N PRO A 73 8.04 -5.98 -19.29
CA PRO A 73 7.41 -4.85 -18.63
C PRO A 73 5.99 -4.70 -19.17
N THR A 74 4.99 -4.98 -18.32
CA THR A 74 3.61 -4.63 -18.63
C THR A 74 3.54 -3.11 -18.67
N THR A 75 3.44 -2.55 -19.89
CA THR A 75 3.28 -1.10 -20.06
C THR A 75 1.88 -0.73 -19.59
N VAL A 76 1.72 -0.50 -18.29
CA VAL A 76 0.52 0.14 -17.76
C VAL A 76 0.46 1.54 -18.37
N LYS A 77 -0.69 1.92 -18.92
CA LYS A 77 -0.93 3.29 -19.37
C LYS A 77 -1.08 4.19 -18.13
N ALA A 78 0.00 4.38 -17.39
CA ALA A 78 0.05 5.31 -16.28
C ALA A 78 0.01 6.73 -16.87
N ARG A 79 -1.17 7.37 -16.83
CA ARG A 79 -1.29 8.77 -17.22
C ARG A 79 -0.66 9.63 -16.14
N THR A 80 0.58 10.06 -16.35
CA THR A 80 1.28 10.98 -15.45
C THR A 80 0.68 12.39 -15.61
N ILE A 81 -0.19 12.78 -14.68
CA ILE A 81 -0.68 14.16 -14.60
C ILE A 81 0.43 15.02 -13.98
N THR A 82 0.87 16.05 -14.68
CA THR A 82 1.90 16.97 -14.16
C THR A 82 1.29 17.99 -13.20
N MET A 83 2.08 18.51 -12.24
CA MET A 83 1.58 19.51 -11.28
C MET A 83 1.05 20.77 -11.98
N THR A 84 1.65 21.14 -13.11
CA THR A 84 1.23 22.29 -13.92
C THR A 84 -0.16 22.09 -14.53
N GLU A 85 -0.53 20.87 -14.95
CA GLU A 85 -1.89 20.55 -15.42
C GLU A 85 -2.95 20.73 -14.34
N ARG A 86 -2.60 20.43 -13.08
CA ARG A 86 -3.51 20.60 -11.93
C ARG A 86 -3.76 22.06 -11.56
N LEU A 87 -2.81 22.95 -11.83
CA LEU A 87 -2.89 24.38 -11.50
C LEU A 87 -3.53 25.24 -12.60
N LYS A 88 -3.56 24.78 -13.86
CA LYS A 88 -4.25 25.45 -14.98
C LYS A 88 -5.67 25.96 -14.65
N PRO A 89 -6.57 25.21 -13.98
CA PRO A 89 -7.91 25.73 -13.65
C PRO A 89 -7.89 26.91 -12.68
N LEU A 90 -6.94 26.96 -11.73
CA LEU A 90 -6.79 28.08 -10.80
C LEU A 90 -6.30 29.34 -11.51
N PHE A 91 -5.32 29.21 -12.40
CA PHE A 91 -4.85 30.34 -13.22
C PHE A 91 -5.93 30.85 -14.17
N LYS A 92 -6.78 29.97 -14.72
CA LYS A 92 -7.94 30.39 -15.51
C LYS A 92 -8.93 31.22 -14.68
N ALA A 93 -9.23 30.79 -13.45
CA ALA A 93 -10.11 31.53 -12.55
C ALA A 93 -9.50 32.91 -12.18
N ALA A 94 -8.21 32.94 -11.84
CA ALA A 94 -7.50 34.17 -11.51
C ALA A 94 -7.50 35.17 -12.68
N ALA A 95 -7.31 34.70 -13.91
CA ALA A 95 -7.33 35.56 -15.10
C ALA A 95 -8.71 36.20 -15.32
N VAL A 96 -9.80 35.44 -15.14
CA VAL A 96 -11.17 35.98 -15.25
C VAL A 96 -11.41 37.04 -14.19
N VAL A 97 -11.04 36.78 -12.94
CA VAL A 97 -11.16 37.75 -11.84
C VAL A 97 -10.33 39.01 -12.13
N ALA A 98 -9.11 38.87 -12.63
CA ALA A 98 -8.26 40.00 -13.00
C ALA A 98 -8.87 40.84 -14.13
N ILE A 99 -9.46 40.22 -15.15
CA ILE A 99 -10.16 40.92 -16.23
C ILE A 99 -11.37 41.69 -15.69
N LEU A 100 -12.18 41.05 -14.84
CA LEU A 100 -13.35 41.69 -14.21
C LEU A 100 -12.95 42.86 -13.32
N LEU A 101 -11.88 42.73 -12.53
CA LEU A 101 -11.34 43.82 -11.71
C LEU A 101 -10.79 44.95 -12.57
N THR A 102 -10.07 44.62 -13.65
CA THR A 102 -9.45 45.62 -14.53
C THR A 102 -10.50 46.42 -15.30
N LEU A 103 -11.47 45.73 -15.91
CA LEU A 103 -12.57 46.39 -16.62
C LEU A 103 -13.55 47.06 -15.65
N GLY A 104 -13.84 46.43 -14.51
CA GLY A 104 -14.70 46.98 -13.47
C GLY A 104 -14.14 48.26 -12.84
N ASN A 105 -12.84 48.30 -12.55
CA ASN A 105 -12.19 49.52 -12.09
C ASN A 105 -12.07 50.57 -13.20
N ALA A 106 -11.77 50.20 -14.44
CA ALA A 106 -11.64 51.17 -15.55
C ALA A 106 -12.94 51.94 -15.85
N VAL A 107 -14.12 51.33 -15.65
CA VAL A 107 -15.43 51.99 -15.83
C VAL A 107 -15.73 53.01 -14.73
N GLN A 108 -15.06 52.94 -13.57
CA GLN A 108 -15.18 53.93 -12.49
C GLN A 108 -14.16 55.07 -12.59
N VAL A 109 -13.21 55.00 -13.53
CA VAL A 109 -12.17 56.02 -13.76
C VAL A 109 -12.55 57.14 -14.76
N PRO A 110 -13.75 57.27 -15.38
CA PRO A 110 -13.98 58.39 -16.31
C PRO A 110 -14.26 59.74 -15.61
N PHE A 111 -13.96 59.91 -14.32
CA PHE A 111 -14.09 61.20 -13.62
C PHE A 111 -12.89 61.57 -12.74
N ASN A 112 -11.67 61.23 -13.15
CA ASN A 112 -10.52 62.04 -12.77
C ASN A 112 -9.44 61.89 -13.85
N ASP A 113 -9.26 62.93 -14.66
CA ASP A 113 -8.07 63.05 -15.49
C ASP A 113 -6.83 63.09 -14.58
N ASP A 114 -5.75 62.50 -15.09
CA ASP A 114 -4.39 62.42 -14.53
C ASP A 114 -4.10 61.28 -13.51
N ALA A 115 -3.80 60.08 -14.00
CA ALA A 115 -2.64 59.30 -13.52
C ALA A 115 -2.39 58.01 -14.34
N TYR A 116 -1.23 57.94 -15.00
CA TYR A 116 -0.64 56.73 -15.55
C TYR A 116 -0.35 55.68 -14.45
N PRO A 117 -0.34 54.36 -14.73
CA PRO A 117 0.10 53.38 -13.75
C PRO A 117 1.64 53.40 -13.71
N GLU A 118 2.20 54.24 -12.84
CA GLU A 118 3.63 54.28 -12.57
C GLU A 118 4.04 53.06 -11.75
N ALA A 119 4.81 52.19 -12.37
CA ALA A 119 5.60 51.18 -11.69
C ALA A 119 6.60 51.89 -10.75
N GLY A 120 6.27 51.90 -9.46
CA GLY A 120 7.21 52.08 -8.36
C GLY A 120 7.94 53.42 -8.29
N MET A 121 7.45 54.34 -7.44
CA MET A 121 8.33 55.23 -6.70
C MET A 121 7.70 55.69 -5.38
N THR A 122 8.54 55.62 -4.35
CA THR A 122 8.29 55.80 -2.92
C THR A 122 7.70 57.16 -2.57
N LYS A 123 6.71 57.19 -1.68
CA LYS A 123 6.37 58.39 -0.90
C LYS A 123 6.38 58.05 0.57
N THR A 124 7.46 58.49 1.22
CA THR A 124 7.65 58.58 2.66
C THR A 124 6.72 59.65 3.25
N HIS A 125 6.45 59.54 4.57
CA HIS A 125 5.71 60.43 5.49
C HIS A 125 4.21 60.10 5.65
N GLU A 126 3.65 59.82 6.84
CA GLU A 126 4.00 60.26 8.20
C GLU A 126 3.69 59.19 9.28
N ARG A 127 4.44 59.29 10.38
CA ARG A 127 4.41 58.43 11.57
C ARG A 127 3.12 58.64 12.38
N GLY A 128 2.07 57.86 12.06
CA GLY A 128 0.91 57.65 12.94
C GLY A 128 1.22 56.62 14.02
N ALA A 129 0.81 56.90 15.26
CA ALA A 129 1.15 56.14 16.47
C ALA A 129 0.88 54.63 16.34
N ASN A 130 1.90 53.82 16.63
CA ASN A 130 1.82 52.37 16.66
C ASN A 130 0.88 51.92 17.81
N VAL A 131 -0.33 51.49 17.49
CA VAL A 131 -1.22 50.74 18.40
C VAL A 131 -0.95 49.24 18.27
N ALA A 132 0.28 48.85 18.60
CA ALA A 132 0.65 47.46 18.82
C ALA A 132 0.99 47.29 20.29
N PHE A 133 -0.03 47.28 21.15
CA PHE A 133 0.09 46.79 22.52
C PHE A 133 -1.22 46.12 22.92
N GLY A 134 -1.19 44.79 22.97
CA GLY A 134 -2.20 43.99 23.63
C GLY A 134 -3.14 43.27 22.69
N ASP A 135 -2.67 42.19 22.07
CA ASP A 135 -3.51 40.99 22.05
C ASP A 135 -2.69 39.82 22.55
N SER A 136 -2.93 39.48 23.81
CA SER A 136 -2.29 38.38 24.51
C SER A 136 -2.85 37.07 23.97
N ALA A 137 -2.19 36.48 22.97
CA ALA A 137 -2.37 35.07 22.67
C ALA A 137 -1.80 34.26 23.86
N VAL A 138 -2.68 33.91 24.79
CA VAL A 138 -2.42 32.92 25.84
C VAL A 138 -2.11 31.60 25.14
N ILE A 139 -0.82 31.28 25.06
CA ILE A 139 -0.37 29.93 24.74
C ILE A 139 -0.67 29.05 25.96
N ASP A 140 -1.80 28.36 25.92
CA ASP A 140 -2.12 27.33 26.90
C ASP A 140 -1.17 26.14 26.69
N SER A 141 -0.12 26.10 27.50
CA SER A 141 0.85 25.01 27.58
C SER A 141 0.27 23.93 28.50
N VAL A 142 -0.51 23.01 27.94
CA VAL A 142 -0.86 21.78 28.67
C VAL A 142 0.22 20.73 28.40
N GLN A 143 0.93 20.42 29.48
CA GLN A 143 2.10 19.56 29.57
C GLN A 143 1.81 18.11 29.16
N HIS A 144 2.77 17.53 28.45
CA HIS A 144 2.99 16.09 28.41
C HIS A 144 3.08 15.55 29.84
N THR A 145 2.11 14.72 30.25
CA THR A 145 2.26 13.88 31.45
C THR A 145 2.34 12.41 31.03
N SER A 146 3.29 11.75 31.67
CA SER A 146 3.82 10.41 31.47
C SER A 146 2.76 9.31 31.43
N VAL A 147 2.76 8.52 30.36
CA VAL A 147 2.21 7.15 30.39
C VAL A 147 3.26 6.27 31.06
N GLY A 148 2.99 5.88 32.30
CA GLY A 148 3.64 4.76 32.96
C GLY A 148 2.75 3.53 32.86
N ALA A 149 3.21 2.52 32.13
CA ALA A 149 2.85 1.10 32.22
C ALA A 149 3.93 0.34 31.44
N ALA A 150 4.96 -0.20 32.10
CA ALA A 150 4.99 -1.56 32.63
C ALA A 150 4.97 -2.63 31.52
N GLU A 151 6.15 -3.16 31.17
CA GLU A 151 6.57 -4.57 31.39
C GLU A 151 7.71 -4.96 30.43
N MET A 152 8.79 -5.50 31.01
CA MET A 152 9.94 -6.09 30.29
C MET A 152 9.56 -7.48 29.73
N PRO A 153 10.29 -8.00 28.74
CA PRO A 153 11.35 -8.95 29.09
C PRO A 153 12.56 -8.91 28.15
N GLU A 154 13.78 -8.76 28.69
CA GLU A 154 15.00 -9.11 27.94
C GLU A 154 15.88 -10.09 28.72
N SER A 155 15.95 -11.29 28.13
CA SER A 155 17.07 -12.23 28.01
C SER A 155 18.33 -11.94 28.83
N ASN A 156 18.56 -12.78 29.83
CA ASN A 156 19.86 -12.94 30.46
C ASN A 156 20.67 -13.98 29.66
N ILE A 157 21.64 -13.51 28.88
CA ILE A 157 22.61 -14.32 28.15
C ILE A 157 24.01 -13.88 28.60
N LEU A 158 24.84 -14.86 28.99
CA LEU A 158 26.30 -14.84 29.20
C LEU A 158 26.87 -14.16 30.46
N LYS A 159 27.33 -14.98 31.42
CA LYS A 159 28.77 -15.18 31.69
C LYS A 159 29.04 -16.45 32.50
#